data_AF-A0A8S1FAD6-F1
#
_entry.id   AF-A0A8S1FAD6-F1
#
_cell.length_a   1.000
_cell.length_b   1.000
_cell.length_c   1.000
_cell.angle_alpha   90.00
_cell.angle_beta   90.00
_cell.angle_gamma   90.00
#
_symmetry.space_group_name_H-M   'P 1'
#
loop_
_entity.id
_entity.type
_entity.pdbx_description
1 polymer ?
#
loop_
_entity_poly.entity_id
_entity_poly.type
_entity_poly.pdbx_seq_one_letter_code
_entity_poly.pdbx_strand_id
1 'polypeptide(L)'
;MSKKTSKLSTHNMMKVYPEYMFNLHDENTLLEHLRTAMKRNETRNDAQLDFDFLTTARGLMTYGASFFDVDIISKRSSNACRPCLAGVNDRGLHLIFKQTWVVKNLRFDEFHPIFVSNNVLEIDALRSRDEYYVLASPQIKFLKAILQKFQKRVH
;
A
#
# COMPACT_ATOMS: atom_id res chain seq x y z
N MET A 1 34.36 16.23 16.10
CA MET A 1 34.27 15.00 15.25
C MET A 1 33.41 15.33 14.04
N SER A 2 34.03 15.47 12.86
CA SER A 2 33.30 15.76 11.61
C SER A 2 32.59 14.50 11.14
N LYS A 3 31.25 14.47 11.17
CA LYS A 3 30.46 13.41 10.55
C LYS A 3 30.73 13.48 9.04
N LYS A 4 31.46 12.49 8.51
CA LYS A 4 31.61 12.28 7.07
C LYS A 4 30.22 12.28 6.45
N THR A 5 29.87 13.33 5.72
CA THR A 5 28.74 13.32 4.79
C THR A 5 29.12 12.38 3.64
N SER A 6 28.88 11.08 3.82
CA SER A 6 29.02 10.10 2.75
C SER A 6 28.20 10.59 1.57
N LYS A 7 28.81 10.69 0.39
CA LYS A 7 28.10 10.99 -0.86
C LYS A 7 26.88 10.07 -0.96
N LEU A 8 25.69 10.66 -0.90
CA LEU A 8 24.45 9.96 -1.18
C LEU A 8 24.50 9.52 -2.65
N SER A 9 24.66 8.22 -2.85
CA SER A 9 24.53 7.59 -4.16
C SER A 9 23.08 7.15 -4.38
N THR A 10 22.70 6.94 -5.63
CA THR A 10 21.40 6.38 -6.04
C THR A 10 21.06 5.09 -5.29
N HIS A 11 22.07 4.23 -5.06
CA HIS A 11 21.92 2.98 -4.29
C HIS A 11 21.48 3.21 -2.84
N ASN A 12 21.88 4.32 -2.22
CA ASN A 12 21.44 4.69 -0.88
C ASN A 12 20.00 5.24 -0.88
N MET A 13 19.58 5.89 -1.97
CA MET A 13 18.22 6.42 -2.09
C MET A 13 17.16 5.32 -2.24
N MET A 14 17.48 4.23 -2.93
CA MET A 14 16.58 3.07 -3.05
C MET A 14 16.29 2.39 -1.70
N LYS A 15 17.08 2.69 -0.65
CA LYS A 15 16.82 2.23 0.72
C LYS A 15 15.91 3.17 1.52
N VAL A 16 15.68 4.38 1.02
CA VAL A 16 14.91 5.44 1.71
C VAL A 16 13.56 5.66 1.03
N TYR A 17 13.53 5.69 -0.30
CA TYR A 17 12.32 5.87 -1.07
C TYR A 17 11.80 4.54 -1.62
N PRO A 18 10.47 4.33 -1.64
CA PRO A 18 9.85 3.25 -2.41
C PRO A 18 10.20 3.36 -3.89
N GLU A 19 10.34 2.23 -4.57
CA GLU A 19 10.72 2.14 -6.00
C GLU A 19 9.86 3.03 -6.90
N TYR A 20 8.56 3.12 -6.63
CA TYR A 20 7.66 3.90 -7.48
C TYR A 20 7.93 5.41 -7.48
N MET A 21 8.57 5.95 -6.43
CA MET A 21 8.92 7.37 -6.39
C MET A 21 9.89 7.74 -7.51
N PHE A 22 10.75 6.81 -7.92
CA PHE A 22 11.68 7.01 -9.04
C PHE A 22 10.98 6.98 -10.41
N ASN A 23 9.76 6.47 -10.48
CA ASN A 23 8.93 6.56 -11.70
C ASN A 23 8.17 7.89 -11.81
N LEU A 24 8.02 8.61 -10.68
CA LEU A 24 7.22 9.83 -10.59
C LEU A 24 8.08 11.10 -10.52
N HIS A 25 9.31 10.97 -10.03
CA HIS A 25 10.22 12.09 -9.77
C HIS A 25 11.61 11.77 -10.30
N ASP A 26 12.31 12.79 -10.79
CA ASP A 26 13.71 12.66 -11.14
C ASP A 26 14.59 12.52 -9.88
N GLU A 27 15.77 11.96 -10.06
CA GLU A 27 16.71 11.68 -8.97
C GLU A 27 17.14 12.96 -8.22
N ASN A 28 17.31 14.09 -8.90
CA ASN A 28 17.76 15.32 -8.26
C ASN A 28 16.71 15.89 -7.31
N THR A 29 15.44 15.85 -7.72
CA THR A 29 14.31 16.24 -6.87
C THR A 29 14.27 15.38 -5.59
N LEU A 30 14.39 14.06 -5.73
CA LEU A 30 14.38 13.14 -4.58
C LEU A 30 15.61 13.36 -3.66
N LEU A 31 16.78 13.66 -4.23
CA LEU A 31 17.99 14.02 -3.49
C LEU A 31 17.82 15.32 -2.70
N GLU A 32 17.23 16.34 -3.30
CA GLU A 32 17.01 17.63 -2.64
C GLU A 32 16.03 17.51 -1.48
N HIS A 33 14.94 16.77 -1.68
CA HIS A 33 14.00 16.43 -0.60
C HIS A 33 14.70 15.70 0.54
N LEU A 34 15.55 14.72 0.23
CA LEU A 34 16.28 13.95 1.24
C LEU A 34 17.28 14.83 2.01
N ARG A 35 18.04 15.70 1.32
CA ARG A 35 18.94 16.65 1.98
C ARG A 35 18.19 17.59 2.92
N THR A 36 17.04 18.10 2.48
CA THR A 36 16.19 18.97 3.29
C THR A 36 15.67 18.23 4.53
N ALA A 37 15.20 16.99 4.36
CA ALA A 37 14.74 16.15 5.46
C ALA A 37 15.88 15.81 6.45
N MET A 38 17.08 15.51 5.96
CA MET A 38 18.26 15.24 6.80
C MET A 38 18.65 16.48 7.61
N LYS A 39 18.69 17.66 6.99
CA LYS A 39 19.00 18.93 7.67
C LYS A 39 17.97 19.24 8.76
N ARG A 40 16.68 19.06 8.48
CA ARG A 40 15.59 19.28 9.46
C ARG A 40 15.72 18.38 10.69
N ASN A 41 16.33 17.20 10.53
CA ASN A 41 16.40 16.18 11.58
C ASN A 41 17.82 16.00 12.15
N GLU A 42 18.76 16.91 11.87
CA GLU A 42 20.19 16.73 12.19
C GLU A 42 20.50 16.63 13.70
N THR A 43 19.65 17.21 14.54
CA THR A 43 19.78 17.24 16.00
C THR A 43 19.06 16.08 16.70
N ARG A 44 18.33 15.26 15.96
CA ARG A 44 17.50 14.19 16.51
C ARG A 44 18.30 12.90 16.62
N ASN A 45 18.04 12.14 17.68
CA ASN A 45 18.62 10.81 17.84
C ASN A 45 17.75 9.72 17.18
N ASP A 46 18.32 8.53 17.03
CA ASP A 46 17.66 7.41 16.34
C ASP A 46 16.32 7.04 16.98
N ALA A 47 16.22 7.01 18.30
CA ALA A 47 14.98 6.68 18.99
C ALA A 47 13.85 7.70 18.73
N GLN A 48 14.18 8.99 18.64
CA GLN A 48 13.23 10.05 18.26
C GLN A 48 12.80 9.92 16.80
N LEU A 49 13.71 9.55 15.91
CA LEU A 49 13.40 9.35 14.50
C LEU A 49 12.51 8.12 14.28
N ASP A 50 12.80 7.02 14.99
CA ASP A 50 11.99 5.81 14.96
C ASP A 50 10.57 6.07 15.49
N PHE A 51 10.46 6.80 16.60
CA PHE A 51 9.17 7.18 17.17
C PHE A 51 8.34 8.00 16.18
N ASP A 52 8.93 9.00 15.55
CA ASP A 52 8.25 9.86 14.57
C ASP A 52 7.87 9.12 13.30
N PHE A 53 8.77 8.26 12.81
CA PHE A 53 8.51 7.40 11.66
C PHE A 53 7.29 6.51 11.93
N LEU A 54 7.28 5.81 13.07
CA LEU A 54 6.16 4.95 13.46
C LEU A 54 4.88 5.74 13.69
N THR A 55 4.96 6.92 14.30
CA THR A 55 3.79 7.79 14.53
C THR A 55 3.19 8.24 13.21
N THR A 56 4.03 8.66 12.26
CA THR A 56 3.60 9.06 10.90
C THR A 56 3.01 7.87 10.15
N ALA A 57 3.68 6.72 10.17
CA ALA A 57 3.23 5.51 9.50
C ALA A 57 1.87 5.02 10.03
N ARG A 58 1.65 5.05 11.35
CA ARG A 58 0.36 4.67 11.99
C ARG A 58 -0.82 5.54 11.58
N GLY A 59 -0.56 6.77 11.13
CA GLY A 59 -1.57 7.66 10.58
C GLY A 59 -2.13 7.17 9.23
N LEU A 60 -1.39 6.34 8.49
CA LEU A 60 -1.80 5.84 7.19
C LEU A 60 -2.92 4.80 7.32
N MET A 61 -3.92 4.88 6.43
CA MET A 61 -5.03 3.90 6.39
C MET A 61 -4.58 2.47 6.14
N THR A 62 -3.46 2.31 5.44
CA THR A 62 -2.84 1.03 5.07
C THR A 62 -1.88 0.49 6.12
N TYR A 63 -1.66 1.19 7.23
CA TYR A 63 -0.73 0.76 8.26
C TYR A 63 -1.13 -0.61 8.82
N GLY A 64 -0.15 -1.48 9.03
CA GLY A 64 -0.38 -2.84 9.54
C GLY A 64 -1.11 -3.77 8.58
N ALA A 65 -1.30 -3.39 7.31
CA ALA A 65 -1.93 -4.25 6.31
C ALA A 65 -0.99 -5.34 5.80
N SER A 66 -1.54 -6.53 5.61
CA SER A 66 -0.89 -7.60 4.86
C SER A 66 -1.24 -7.47 3.39
N PHE A 67 -0.24 -7.30 2.53
CA PHE A 67 -0.42 -7.06 1.08
C PHE A 67 -0.14 -8.32 0.25
N PHE A 68 -0.94 -8.48 -0.81
CA PHE A 68 -0.85 -9.57 -1.77
C PHE A 68 -0.90 -9.01 -3.19
N ASP A 69 -0.07 -9.56 -4.07
CA ASP A 69 -0.14 -9.29 -5.50
C ASP A 69 -1.41 -9.91 -6.08
N VAL A 70 -2.23 -9.07 -6.72
CA VAL A 70 -3.46 -9.48 -7.39
C VAL A 70 -3.62 -8.78 -8.72
N ASP A 71 -4.40 -9.39 -9.59
CA ASP A 71 -4.85 -8.79 -10.82
C ASP A 71 -6.32 -8.40 -10.70
N ILE A 72 -6.64 -7.14 -11.00
CA ILE A 72 -8.02 -6.68 -11.09
C ILE A 72 -8.53 -6.92 -12.51
N ILE A 73 -9.58 -7.72 -12.62
CA ILE A 73 -10.28 -8.02 -13.87
C ILE A 73 -11.50 -7.10 -13.96
N SER A 74 -11.51 -6.19 -14.93
CA SER A 74 -12.68 -5.32 -15.17
C SER A 74 -13.76 -6.06 -15.95
N LYS A 75 -14.98 -6.12 -15.43
CA LYS A 75 -16.14 -6.66 -16.19
C LYS A 75 -16.46 -5.85 -17.46
N ARG A 76 -16.07 -4.56 -17.52
CA ARG A 76 -16.38 -3.65 -18.64
C ARG A 76 -15.36 -3.71 -19.79
N SER A 77 -14.21 -4.33 -19.58
CA SER A 77 -13.16 -4.44 -20.60
C SER A 77 -12.55 -5.83 -20.50
N SER A 78 -12.93 -6.69 -21.45
CA SER A 78 -12.52 -8.09 -21.56
C SER A 78 -11.00 -8.32 -21.64
N ASN A 79 -10.19 -7.26 -21.81
CA ASN A 79 -8.74 -7.33 -21.92
C ASN A 79 -7.96 -6.51 -20.87
N ALA A 80 -8.63 -5.79 -19.95
CA ALA A 80 -7.95 -4.95 -18.97
C ALA A 80 -7.71 -5.72 -17.66
N CYS A 81 -6.70 -6.56 -17.65
CA CYS A 81 -6.09 -7.08 -16.43
C CYS A 81 -5.17 -5.99 -15.85
N ARG A 82 -5.43 -5.52 -14.63
CA ARG A 82 -4.66 -4.45 -13.99
C ARG A 82 -3.95 -4.97 -12.75
N PRO A 83 -2.60 -5.04 -12.76
CA PRO A 83 -1.83 -5.31 -11.56
C PRO A 83 -2.17 -4.39 -10.39
N CYS A 84 -2.40 -4.98 -9.23
CA CYS A 84 -2.83 -4.32 -8.01
C CYS A 84 -2.18 -4.98 -6.78
N LEU A 85 -2.00 -4.23 -5.70
CA LEU A 85 -1.76 -4.79 -4.38
C LEU A 85 -3.05 -4.75 -3.58
N ALA A 86 -3.53 -5.91 -3.15
CA ALA A 86 -4.64 -6.02 -2.21
C ALA A 86 -4.09 -6.15 -0.78
N GLY A 87 -4.37 -5.16 0.05
CA GLY A 87 -3.98 -5.11 1.47
C GLY A 87 -5.17 -5.27 2.39
N VAL A 88 -5.02 -5.99 3.50
CA VAL A 88 -6.05 -6.05 4.56
C VAL A 88 -5.45 -5.79 5.93
N ASN A 89 -6.10 -4.93 6.71
CA ASN A 89 -5.83 -4.68 8.13
C ASN A 89 -7.13 -4.62 8.94
N ASP A 90 -7.05 -4.06 10.15
CA ASP A 90 -8.16 -3.84 11.06
C ASP A 90 -9.17 -2.76 10.59
N ARG A 91 -8.83 -1.96 9.58
CA ARG A 91 -9.70 -0.92 9.00
C ARG A 91 -10.49 -1.40 7.79
N GLY A 92 -10.00 -2.40 7.05
CA GLY A 92 -10.70 -2.94 5.89
C GLY A 92 -9.77 -3.49 4.80
N LEU A 93 -10.24 -3.34 3.55
CA LEU A 93 -9.55 -3.75 2.33
C LEU A 93 -8.98 -2.51 1.62
N HIS A 94 -7.75 -2.63 1.13
CA HIS A 94 -7.02 -1.58 0.43
C HIS A 94 -6.59 -2.11 -0.94
N LEU A 95 -6.93 -1.40 -2.01
CA LEU A 95 -6.51 -1.73 -3.37
C LEU A 95 -5.56 -0.64 -3.87
N ILE A 96 -4.32 -0.99 -4.16
CA ILE A 96 -3.30 -0.08 -4.68
C ILE A 96 -3.04 -0.44 -6.14
N PHE A 97 -3.49 0.41 -7.06
CA PHE A 97 -3.31 0.20 -8.50
C PHE A 97 -1.87 0.54 -8.90
N LYS A 98 -1.07 -0.45 -9.33
CA LYS A 98 0.37 -0.25 -9.55
C LYS A 98 0.69 0.70 -10.71
N GLN A 99 -0.23 0.90 -11.65
CA GLN A 99 -0.02 1.83 -12.77
C GLN A 99 -0.09 3.29 -12.33
N THR A 100 -0.99 3.62 -11.41
CA THR A 100 -1.27 5.01 -11.02
C THR A 100 -0.92 5.32 -9.57
N TRP A 101 -0.60 4.29 -8.78
CA TRP A 101 -0.41 4.36 -7.32
C TRP A 101 -1.61 4.94 -6.56
N VAL A 102 -2.78 4.95 -7.20
CA VAL A 102 -4.04 5.32 -6.56
C VAL A 102 -4.42 4.23 -5.55
N VAL A 103 -4.80 4.66 -4.35
CA VAL A 103 -5.26 3.80 -3.27
C VAL A 103 -6.77 3.93 -3.13
N LYS A 104 -7.48 2.80 -3.24
CA LYS A 104 -8.90 2.67 -2.89
C LYS A 104 -9.00 1.97 -1.54
N ASN A 105 -9.67 2.59 -0.58
CA ASN A 105 -9.88 2.04 0.75
C ASN A 105 -11.36 1.70 0.90
N LEU A 106 -11.65 0.46 1.30
CA LEU A 106 -12.99 -0.04 1.52
C LEU A 106 -13.08 -0.53 2.97
N ARG A 107 -13.90 0.12 3.80
CA ARG A 107 -14.16 -0.36 5.17
C ARG A 107 -14.97 -1.64 5.14
N PHE A 108 -14.92 -2.44 6.21
CA PHE A 108 -15.67 -3.71 6.28
C PHE A 108 -17.19 -3.55 6.10
N ASP A 109 -17.76 -2.39 6.40
CA ASP A 109 -19.18 -2.06 6.19
C ASP A 109 -19.48 -1.51 4.78
N GLU A 110 -18.47 -1.37 3.92
CA GLU A 110 -18.57 -0.79 2.57
C GLU A 110 -18.41 -1.80 1.45
N PHE A 111 -18.11 -3.06 1.77
CA PHE A 111 -18.02 -4.11 0.77
C PHE A 111 -18.49 -5.47 1.28
N HIS A 112 -18.88 -6.33 0.34
CA HIS A 112 -19.11 -7.74 0.59
C HIS A 112 -18.14 -8.59 -0.25
N PRO A 113 -17.27 -9.40 0.39
CA PRO A 113 -16.37 -10.29 -0.33
C PRO A 113 -17.11 -11.58 -0.74
N ILE A 114 -17.11 -11.89 -2.04
CA ILE A 114 -17.69 -13.09 -2.62
C ILE A 114 -16.55 -13.99 -3.10
N PHE A 115 -16.33 -15.10 -2.41
CA PHE A 115 -15.25 -16.04 -2.73
C PHE A 115 -15.70 -17.04 -3.80
N VAL A 116 -15.43 -16.72 -5.07
CA VAL A 116 -15.79 -17.56 -6.23
C VAL A 116 -14.94 -18.83 -6.28
N SER A 117 -13.63 -18.71 -6.03
CA SER A 117 -12.72 -19.85 -5.97
C SER A 117 -11.52 -19.57 -5.06
N ASN A 118 -10.59 -20.51 -4.93
CA ASN A 118 -9.36 -20.29 -4.16
C ASN A 118 -8.45 -19.20 -4.75
N ASN A 119 -8.65 -18.85 -6.02
CA ASN A 119 -7.81 -17.91 -6.75
C ASN A 119 -8.59 -16.66 -7.22
N VAL A 120 -9.90 -16.60 -6.96
CA VAL A 120 -10.76 -15.51 -7.43
C VAL A 120 -11.65 -15.03 -6.30
N LEU A 121 -11.59 -13.73 -6.03
CA LEU A 121 -12.38 -13.01 -5.05
C LEU A 121 -13.08 -11.86 -5.75
N GLU A 122 -14.39 -11.78 -5.61
CA GLU A 122 -15.15 -10.62 -6.06
C GLU A 122 -15.45 -9.71 -4.86
N ILE A 123 -15.34 -8.41 -5.06
CA ILE A 123 -15.61 -7.38 -4.07
C ILE A 123 -16.76 -6.54 -4.60
N ASP A 124 -17.90 -6.66 -3.93
CA ASP A 124 -19.08 -5.85 -4.20
C ASP A 124 -19.06 -4.62 -3.28
N ALA A 125 -18.75 -3.43 -3.81
CA ALA A 125 -18.68 -2.21 -3.00
C ALA A 125 -20.10 -1.62 -2.83
N LEU A 126 -20.64 -1.75 -1.62
CA LEU A 126 -22.05 -1.46 -1.32
C LEU A 126 -22.40 0.04 -1.34
N ARG A 127 -21.42 0.91 -1.05
CA ARG A 127 -21.63 2.37 -0.96
C ARG A 127 -21.20 3.15 -2.19
N SER A 128 -20.36 2.57 -3.02
CA SER A 128 -19.90 3.18 -4.27
C SER A 128 -20.69 2.51 -5.39
N ARG A 129 -21.86 3.09 -5.72
CA ARG A 129 -22.71 2.56 -6.79
C ARG A 129 -21.83 2.31 -8.04
N ASP A 130 -21.83 1.08 -8.52
CA ASP A 130 -21.11 0.59 -9.72
C ASP A 130 -19.62 0.24 -9.57
N GLU A 131 -19.03 0.23 -8.38
CA GLU A 131 -17.66 -0.28 -8.18
C GLU A 131 -17.65 -1.75 -7.75
N TYR A 132 -17.46 -2.63 -8.73
CA TYR A 132 -17.30 -4.06 -8.51
C TYR A 132 -15.90 -4.50 -8.97
N TYR A 133 -15.14 -5.13 -8.08
CA TYR A 133 -13.78 -5.58 -8.38
C TYR A 133 -13.71 -7.10 -8.40
N VAL A 134 -13.09 -7.67 -9.44
CA VAL A 134 -12.74 -9.08 -9.47
C VAL A 134 -11.24 -9.19 -9.29
N LEU A 135 -10.79 -9.77 -8.19
CA LEU A 135 -9.40 -9.97 -7.85
C LEU A 135 -9.01 -11.43 -8.17
N ALA A 136 -7.98 -11.60 -8.98
CA ALA A 136 -7.40 -12.91 -9.30
C ALA A 136 -5.97 -13.01 -8.79
N SER A 137 -5.64 -14.08 -8.06
CA SER A 137 -4.28 -14.39 -7.60
C SER A 137 -4.21 -15.80 -7.01
N PRO A 138 -3.09 -16.53 -7.16
CA PRO A 138 -2.87 -17.78 -6.40
C PRO A 138 -2.82 -17.57 -4.87
N GLN A 139 -2.73 -16.31 -4.41
CA GLN A 139 -2.67 -15.93 -3.00
C GLN A 139 -4.03 -15.55 -2.40
N ILE A 140 -5.14 -15.58 -3.17
CA ILE A 140 -6.48 -15.20 -2.69
C ILE A 140 -6.90 -16.02 -1.45
N LYS A 141 -6.52 -17.28 -1.36
CA LYS A 141 -6.77 -18.11 -0.15
C LYS A 141 -6.24 -17.48 1.15
N PHE A 142 -5.13 -16.75 1.11
CA PHE A 142 -4.57 -16.08 2.29
C PHE A 142 -5.34 -14.80 2.61
N LEU A 143 -5.67 -14.01 1.58
CA LEU A 143 -6.54 -12.84 1.69
C LEU A 143 -7.89 -13.20 2.31
N LYS A 144 -8.49 -14.32 1.86
CA LYS A 144 -9.72 -14.90 2.43
C LYS A 144 -9.60 -15.17 3.92
N ALA A 145 -8.54 -15.85 4.35
CA ALA A 145 -8.34 -16.20 5.75
C ALA A 145 -8.25 -14.95 6.64
N ILE A 146 -7.58 -13.90 6.17
CA ILE A 146 -7.43 -12.63 6.90
C ILE A 146 -8.76 -11.87 6.94
N LEU A 147 -9.45 -11.72 5.81
CA LEU A 147 -10.77 -11.08 5.75
C LEU A 147 -11.77 -11.74 6.69
N GLN A 148 -11.86 -13.08 6.67
CA GLN A 148 -12.74 -13.82 7.55
C GLN A 148 -12.40 -13.63 9.03
N LYS A 149 -11.12 -13.48 9.38
CA LYS A 149 -10.68 -13.21 10.77
C LYS A 149 -11.15 -11.84 11.26
N PHE A 150 -11.13 -10.82 10.40
CA PHE A 150 -11.58 -9.49 10.78
C PHE A 150 -13.10 -9.35 10.75
N GLN A 151 -13.79 -9.91 9.76
CA GLN A 151 -15.26 -9.85 9.69
C GLN A 151 -15.94 -10.54 10.88
N LYS A 152 -15.37 -11.63 11.41
CA LYS A 152 -15.85 -12.28 12.64
C LYS A 152 -15.73 -11.44 13.91
N ARG A 153 -14.98 -10.34 13.90
CA ARG A 153 -14.79 -9.45 15.06
C ARG A 153 -15.74 -8.25 15.03
N VAL A 154 -16.37 -7.99 13.89
CA VAL A 154 -17.27 -6.84 13.67
C VAL A 154 -18.73 -7.23 13.93
N HIS A 155 -19.03 -8.52 14.00
CA HIS A 155 -20.29 -9.10 14.48
C HIS A 155 -20.09 -9.70 15.87
#